data_AF-A0A2E2EEE5-F1
#
_entry.id   AF-A0A2E2EEE5-F1
#
_cell.length_a   1.000
_cell.length_b   1.000
_cell.length_c   1.000
_cell.angle_alpha   90.00
_cell.angle_beta   90.00
_cell.angle_gamma   90.00
#
_symmetry.space_group_name_H-M   'P 1'
#
loop_
_entity.id
_entity.type
_entity.pdbx_description
1 polymer ?
#
loop_
_entity_poly.entity_id
_entity_poly.type
_entity_poly.pdbx_seq_one_letter_code
_entity_poly.pdbx_strand_id
1 'polypeptide(L)'
;MQWFVVTEDEQLGPFDEVELKRLFESGEFSDSTEVWREGWDKAKKYKDIFLETPEDDLPPEIPPIPLDALEKAKKQRKIPTQEEVKAPLEQLSEEENRDNSPNTHLNEELHLDISEPEVDEETPQGSEAFSSTSLIKQKFKRLILFSAVVSVVMGLGYGLFYYEQQRFFSRPKLMSFGDYEKLRQMKDLNVKRNVFAAVLAKDKRSIWFGTNNPYYGEVLIKAKSIPGRVLGEPVEFNAVGTLEDYLIELTKIQFDKGSRFIDGYYNVEITTSNILEGRFYFDYFFAAPKTINFKARILISNLNERDFKRQLAKYLQAKAQNSQSYWEEIIEKYKTVKMITGQIRDGFVAIFSSTKTNWNQKVTEFEKQYKQNWGQFFTAFVKANEASYKKIANKDFQNSEKVLASYNHLSRLAIKIGEESMKVLAALEQMNTTNQNHINSEIKKNILKELNLIIDACETEVKQLTTSQSRL
;
A
#
# COMPACT_ATOMS: atom_id res chain seq x y z
N MET A 1 31.17 -20.19 9.28
CA MET A 1 31.88 -20.23 7.99
C MET A 1 31.89 -18.83 7.44
N GLN A 2 33.05 -18.34 7.02
CA GLN A 2 33.19 -16.97 6.52
C GLN A 2 33.07 -16.93 4.99
N TRP A 3 32.40 -15.89 4.49
CA TRP A 3 32.24 -15.59 3.08
C TRP A 3 33.04 -14.33 2.72
N PHE A 4 33.58 -14.29 1.52
CA PHE A 4 34.35 -13.17 0.99
C PHE A 4 33.81 -12.82 -0.40
N VAL A 5 33.73 -11.54 -0.71
CA VAL A 5 33.38 -11.04 -2.03
C VAL A 5 34.66 -10.70 -2.76
N VAL A 6 34.84 -11.23 -3.96
CA VAL A 6 36.02 -11.02 -4.80
C VAL A 6 35.67 -10.02 -5.88
N THR A 7 36.34 -8.88 -5.89
CA THR A 7 36.28 -7.89 -6.98
C THR A 7 37.59 -7.90 -7.77
N GLU A 8 37.66 -7.18 -8.89
CA GLU A 8 38.87 -7.14 -9.73
C GLU A 8 40.09 -6.56 -8.98
N ASP A 9 39.87 -5.69 -8.00
CA ASP A 9 40.92 -4.98 -7.26
C ASP A 9 41.12 -5.48 -5.82
N GLU A 10 40.08 -5.96 -5.11
CA GLU A 10 40.15 -6.30 -3.67
C GLU A 10 39.28 -7.51 -3.26
N GLN A 11 39.61 -8.11 -2.10
CA GLN A 11 38.75 -9.07 -1.40
C GLN A 11 38.07 -8.39 -0.22
N LEU A 12 36.74 -8.34 -0.23
CA LEU A 12 35.92 -7.76 0.83
C LEU A 12 35.37 -8.85 1.75
N GLY A 13 35.52 -8.66 3.07
CA GLY A 13 35.03 -9.58 4.09
C GLY A 13 35.91 -9.60 5.35
N PRO A 14 35.72 -10.57 6.26
CA PRO A 14 34.75 -11.67 6.18
C PRO A 14 33.31 -11.22 6.46
N PHE A 15 32.36 -11.77 5.69
CA PHE A 15 30.92 -11.64 5.89
C PHE A 15 30.31 -12.96 6.40
N ASP A 16 29.14 -12.88 7.03
CA ASP A 16 28.25 -14.03 7.21
C ASP A 16 27.23 -14.14 6.05
N GLU A 17 26.53 -15.26 5.95
CA GLU A 17 25.59 -15.53 4.85
C GLU A 17 24.36 -14.60 4.86
N VAL A 18 23.95 -14.12 6.04
CA VAL A 18 22.79 -13.24 6.21
C VAL A 18 23.14 -11.82 5.76
N GLU A 19 24.34 -11.35 6.10
CA GLU A 19 24.88 -10.08 5.64
C GLU A 19 25.13 -10.10 4.13
N LEU A 20 25.70 -11.18 3.58
CA LEU A 20 25.90 -11.34 2.14
C LEU A 20 24.56 -11.24 1.36
N LYS A 21 23.50 -11.84 1.89
CA LYS A 21 22.13 -11.74 1.33
C LYS A 21 21.55 -10.33 1.46
N ARG A 22 21.73 -9.66 2.61
CA ARG A 22 21.29 -8.27 2.81
C ARG A 22 21.95 -7.30 1.82
N LEU A 23 23.24 -7.47 1.54
CA LEU A 23 24.01 -6.62 0.63
C LEU A 23 23.62 -6.82 -0.85
N PHE A 24 23.22 -8.04 -1.21
CA PHE A 24 22.57 -8.32 -2.49
C PHE A 24 21.16 -7.69 -2.57
N GLU A 25 20.33 -7.83 -1.52
CA GLU A 25 19.00 -7.21 -1.46
C GLU A 25 19.02 -5.67 -1.49
N SER A 26 20.08 -5.03 -0.98
CA SER A 26 20.28 -3.58 -1.12
C SER A 26 20.84 -3.14 -2.47
N GLY A 27 21.19 -4.09 -3.36
CA GLY A 27 21.75 -3.81 -4.68
C GLY A 27 23.20 -3.35 -4.68
N GLU A 28 23.95 -3.59 -3.59
CA GLU A 28 25.41 -3.34 -3.56
C GLU A 28 26.17 -4.45 -4.28
N PHE A 29 25.60 -5.66 -4.35
CA PHE A 29 26.08 -6.78 -5.17
C PHE A 29 25.08 -7.16 -6.27
N SER A 30 25.61 -7.65 -7.39
CA SER A 30 24.85 -8.13 -8.56
C SER A 30 24.91 -9.66 -8.69
N ASP A 31 24.03 -10.25 -9.51
CA ASP A 31 23.97 -11.69 -9.80
C ASP A 31 25.32 -12.30 -10.23
N SER A 32 26.14 -11.50 -10.94
CA SER A 32 27.45 -11.86 -11.47
C SER A 32 28.62 -11.68 -10.48
N THR A 33 28.36 -11.15 -9.28
CA THR A 33 29.41 -10.89 -8.27
C THR A 33 30.06 -12.21 -7.85
N GLU A 34 31.39 -12.28 -7.89
CA GLU A 34 32.11 -13.47 -7.44
C GLU A 34 32.22 -13.50 -5.92
N VAL A 35 31.85 -14.63 -5.34
CA VAL A 35 31.93 -14.86 -3.89
C VAL A 35 32.64 -16.17 -3.62
N TRP A 36 33.47 -16.14 -2.59
CA TRP A 36 34.31 -17.24 -2.15
C TRP A 36 33.95 -17.62 -0.72
N ARG A 37 34.00 -18.92 -0.43
CA ARG A 37 33.80 -19.46 0.91
C ARG A 37 35.08 -20.14 1.35
N GLU A 38 35.41 -19.97 2.62
CA GLU A 38 36.50 -20.70 3.27
C GLU A 38 36.37 -22.21 2.99
N GLY A 39 37.41 -22.80 2.39
CA GLY A 39 37.42 -24.20 1.95
C GLY A 39 36.95 -24.47 0.51
N TRP A 40 36.84 -23.46 -0.36
CA TRP A 40 36.65 -23.63 -1.81
C TRP A 40 37.93 -23.37 -2.59
N ASP A 41 38.15 -24.10 -3.69
CA ASP A 41 39.34 -23.93 -4.54
C ASP A 41 39.30 -22.66 -5.41
N LYS A 42 38.09 -22.14 -5.71
CA LYS A 42 37.84 -20.96 -6.54
C LYS A 42 36.57 -20.22 -6.09
N ALA A 43 36.50 -18.93 -6.38
CA ALA A 43 35.26 -18.17 -6.26
C ALA A 43 34.21 -18.67 -7.27
N LYS A 44 32.93 -18.46 -6.96
CA LYS A 44 31.79 -18.75 -7.85
C LYS A 44 30.84 -17.56 -7.86
N LYS A 45 29.98 -17.43 -8.85
CA LYS A 45 29.05 -16.28 -8.90
C LYS A 45 27.97 -16.42 -7.85
N TYR A 46 27.52 -15.30 -7.31
CA TYR A 46 26.46 -15.23 -6.30
C TYR A 46 25.20 -15.99 -6.73
N LYS A 47 24.80 -15.86 -8.00
CA LYS A 47 23.65 -16.56 -8.59
C LYS A 47 23.76 -18.08 -8.43
N ASP A 48 24.90 -18.66 -8.82
CA ASP A 48 25.16 -20.11 -8.89
C ASP A 48 25.18 -20.80 -7.50
N ILE A 49 25.08 -20.02 -6.41
CA ILE A 49 25.16 -20.47 -5.02
C ILE A 49 23.85 -20.19 -4.26
N PHE A 50 23.28 -19.00 -4.47
CA PHE A 50 22.16 -18.49 -3.67
C PHE A 50 20.85 -18.31 -4.45
N LEU A 51 20.88 -18.36 -5.79
CA LEU A 51 19.72 -18.15 -6.65
C LEU A 51 19.40 -19.36 -7.53
N GLU A 52 20.36 -20.24 -7.81
CA GLU A 52 20.12 -21.52 -8.50
C GLU A 52 19.63 -22.60 -7.52
N THR A 53 18.32 -22.86 -7.55
CA THR A 53 17.83 -24.22 -7.32
C THR A 53 18.48 -25.15 -8.34
N PRO A 54 19.01 -26.33 -7.94
CA PRO A 54 19.59 -27.28 -8.89
C PRO A 54 18.54 -27.69 -9.94
N GLU A 55 18.96 -27.83 -11.20
CA GLU A 55 18.05 -28.13 -12.32
C GLU A 55 17.35 -29.51 -12.18
N ASP A 56 17.87 -30.39 -11.33
CA ASP A 56 17.25 -31.67 -10.93
C ASP A 56 15.94 -31.51 -10.11
N ASP A 57 15.64 -30.30 -9.60
CA ASP A 57 14.42 -29.99 -8.83
C ASP A 57 13.38 -29.19 -9.65
N LEU A 58 13.48 -29.21 -10.99
CA LEU A 58 12.34 -28.90 -11.84
C LEU A 58 11.20 -29.90 -11.50
N PRO A 59 10.04 -29.44 -11.00
CA PRO A 59 8.91 -30.36 -10.84
C PRO A 59 8.60 -30.95 -12.22
N PRO A 60 8.32 -32.27 -12.31
CA PRO A 60 8.08 -32.90 -13.60
C PRO A 60 7.03 -32.09 -14.35
N GLU A 61 7.34 -31.73 -15.61
CA GLU A 61 6.37 -31.07 -16.48
C GLU A 61 5.06 -31.84 -16.37
N ILE A 62 3.96 -31.11 -16.09
CA ILE A 62 2.65 -31.73 -15.96
C ILE A 62 2.44 -32.53 -17.26
N PRO A 63 2.35 -33.88 -17.19
CA PRO A 63 2.46 -34.70 -18.37
C PRO A 63 1.41 -34.24 -19.38
N PRO A 64 1.81 -33.93 -20.63
CA PRO A 64 0.94 -33.25 -21.57
C PRO A 64 -0.36 -34.02 -21.69
N ILE A 65 -1.48 -33.29 -21.58
CA ILE A 65 -2.83 -33.86 -21.63
C ILE A 65 -2.88 -34.82 -22.83
N PRO A 66 -3.19 -36.12 -22.65
CA PRO A 66 -3.22 -37.07 -23.75
C PRO A 66 -4.10 -36.53 -24.87
N LEU A 67 -3.49 -36.18 -26.01
CA LEU A 67 -4.16 -35.48 -27.12
C LEU A 67 -5.38 -36.27 -27.63
N ASP A 68 -5.32 -37.59 -27.54
CA ASP A 68 -6.40 -38.54 -27.80
C ASP A 68 -7.69 -38.26 -27.00
N ALA A 69 -7.59 -37.70 -25.80
CA ALA A 69 -8.74 -37.30 -24.97
C ALA A 69 -9.38 -36.00 -25.48
N LEU A 70 -8.56 -35.05 -25.95
CA LEU A 70 -9.01 -33.80 -26.58
C LEU A 70 -9.67 -34.05 -27.94
N GLU A 71 -9.15 -34.98 -28.75
CA GLU A 71 -9.77 -35.36 -30.03
C GLU A 71 -11.12 -36.08 -29.85
N LYS A 72 -11.21 -37.01 -28.88
CA LYS A 72 -12.48 -37.68 -28.56
C LYS A 72 -13.54 -36.69 -28.08
N ALA A 73 -13.17 -35.67 -27.30
CA ALA A 73 -14.09 -34.62 -26.88
C ALA A 73 -14.56 -33.72 -28.05
N LYS A 74 -13.67 -33.36 -28.99
CA LYS A 74 -14.05 -32.58 -30.20
C LYS A 74 -15.06 -33.32 -31.09
N LYS A 75 -14.94 -34.64 -31.24
CA LYS A 75 -15.84 -35.44 -32.10
C LYS A 75 -17.28 -35.59 -31.58
N GLN A 76 -17.57 -35.23 -30.32
CA GLN A 76 -18.91 -35.38 -29.72
C GLN A 76 -19.72 -34.08 -29.58
N ARG A 77 -19.19 -32.92 -30.01
CA ARG A 77 -19.95 -31.66 -30.07
C ARG A 77 -20.16 -31.18 -31.51
N LYS A 78 -21.20 -31.70 -32.17
CA LYS A 78 -21.95 -30.89 -33.14
C LYS A 78 -22.94 -30.04 -32.34
N ILE A 79 -22.71 -28.73 -32.29
CA ILE A 79 -23.70 -27.73 -31.86
C ILE A 79 -24.00 -26.88 -33.10
N PRO A 80 -25.29 -26.65 -33.46
CA PRO A 80 -25.64 -25.80 -34.59
C PRO A 80 -25.20 -24.34 -34.43
N THR A 81 -25.09 -23.66 -35.56
CA THR A 81 -24.64 -22.28 -35.73
C THR A 81 -25.50 -21.25 -34.97
N GLN A 82 -24.86 -20.13 -34.67
CA GLN A 82 -25.41 -18.94 -34.02
C GLN A 82 -26.63 -18.35 -34.76
N GLU A 83 -27.53 -17.74 -34.00
CA GLU A 83 -28.31 -16.60 -34.48
C GLU A 83 -27.79 -15.30 -33.84
N GLU A 84 -27.65 -14.29 -34.68
CA GLU A 84 -26.96 -13.02 -34.42
C GLU A 84 -28.01 -11.94 -34.16
N VAL A 85 -28.00 -11.28 -32.99
CA VAL A 85 -28.81 -10.08 -32.74
C VAL A 85 -27.92 -8.96 -32.18
N LYS A 86 -27.97 -7.83 -32.88
CA LYS A 86 -27.05 -6.70 -32.77
C LYS A 86 -27.42 -5.74 -31.64
N ALA A 87 -26.41 -5.03 -31.14
CA ALA A 87 -26.63 -3.79 -30.41
C ALA A 87 -27.11 -2.67 -31.36
N PRO A 88 -27.91 -1.72 -30.87
CA PRO A 88 -27.97 -0.36 -31.41
C PRO A 88 -27.20 0.63 -30.53
N LEU A 89 -26.57 1.62 -31.19
CA LEU A 89 -25.87 2.74 -30.57
C LEU A 89 -26.29 4.00 -31.34
N GLU A 90 -27.06 4.88 -30.72
CA GLU A 90 -27.61 6.14 -31.28
C GLU A 90 -28.11 7.01 -30.10
N GLN A 91 -28.05 8.35 -30.11
CA GLN A 91 -27.23 9.29 -30.88
C GLN A 91 -27.21 10.66 -30.15
N LEU A 92 -26.47 11.64 -30.68
CA LEU A 92 -26.38 13.01 -30.16
C LEU A 92 -27.52 13.92 -30.66
N SER A 93 -27.86 14.93 -29.86
CA SER A 93 -28.27 16.29 -30.28
C SER A 93 -27.89 17.24 -29.11
N GLU A 94 -27.33 18.45 -29.26
CA GLU A 94 -27.78 19.63 -30.05
C GLU A 94 -29.24 19.98 -29.68
N GLU A 95 -29.69 21.18 -29.32
CA GLU A 95 -29.33 22.61 -29.57
C GLU A 95 -29.83 23.46 -28.35
N GLU A 96 -29.57 24.75 -28.09
CA GLU A 96 -28.67 25.81 -28.63
C GLU A 96 -28.60 27.02 -27.61
N ASN A 97 -28.07 28.18 -28.03
CA ASN A 97 -28.16 29.56 -27.47
C ASN A 97 -27.19 29.98 -26.33
N ARG A 98 -26.26 30.94 -26.53
CA ARG A 98 -26.36 32.36 -26.96
C ARG A 98 -27.01 33.26 -25.89
N ASP A 99 -26.57 34.50 -25.61
CA ASP A 99 -25.46 35.29 -26.17
C ASP A 99 -25.00 36.40 -25.19
N ASN A 100 -24.09 37.26 -25.64
CA ASN A 100 -23.86 38.65 -25.22
C ASN A 100 -23.07 38.94 -23.92
N SER A 101 -21.78 39.19 -24.14
CA SER A 101 -21.11 40.39 -23.59
C SER A 101 -21.79 41.67 -24.14
N PRO A 102 -21.67 42.84 -23.47
CA PRO A 102 -20.55 43.72 -23.85
C PRO A 102 -19.91 44.50 -22.67
N ASN A 103 -18.67 44.97 -22.92
CA ASN A 103 -18.00 46.00 -22.13
C ASN A 103 -18.74 47.34 -22.16
N THR A 104 -18.68 48.10 -21.06
CA THR A 104 -18.58 49.58 -21.14
C THR A 104 -17.77 50.14 -19.97
N HIS A 105 -16.80 51.01 -20.26
CA HIS A 105 -16.23 51.96 -19.29
C HIS A 105 -17.21 53.12 -19.03
N LEU A 106 -17.34 53.61 -17.80
CA LEU A 106 -17.20 55.05 -17.54
C LEU A 106 -16.93 55.37 -16.06
N ASN A 107 -16.52 56.61 -15.83
CA ASN A 107 -16.09 57.18 -14.54
C ASN A 107 -17.28 57.63 -13.69
N GLU A 108 -17.09 57.59 -12.37
CA GLU A 108 -17.58 58.52 -11.34
C GLU A 108 -16.87 58.13 -10.03
N GLU A 109 -16.51 58.97 -9.08
CA GLU A 109 -16.13 60.38 -9.00
C GLU A 109 -15.48 60.49 -7.60
N LEU A 110 -14.54 61.42 -7.40
CA LEU A 110 -13.79 61.53 -6.15
C LEU A 110 -14.44 62.58 -5.25
N HIS A 111 -15.08 62.15 -4.14
CA HIS A 111 -15.48 63.06 -3.06
C HIS A 111 -14.93 62.57 -1.71
N LEU A 112 -13.80 63.16 -1.30
CA LEU A 112 -13.33 63.16 0.08
C LEU A 112 -13.39 64.60 0.60
N ASP A 113 -14.49 64.90 1.29
CA ASP A 113 -14.68 66.13 2.01
C ASP A 113 -13.88 66.09 3.32
N ILE A 114 -12.77 66.81 3.36
CA ILE A 114 -12.03 67.12 4.59
C ILE A 114 -11.70 68.61 4.51
N SER A 115 -12.52 69.40 5.20
CA SER A 115 -12.37 70.85 5.26
C SER A 115 -11.08 71.23 6.02
N GLU A 116 -10.24 72.05 5.41
CA GLU A 116 -9.17 72.75 6.12
C GLU A 116 -9.78 73.81 7.06
N PRO A 117 -9.38 73.89 8.33
CA PRO A 117 -9.55 75.11 9.10
C PRO A 117 -8.44 76.10 8.72
N GLU A 118 -8.85 77.26 8.18
CA GLU A 118 -7.96 78.39 7.92
C GLU A 118 -7.23 78.80 9.22
N VAL A 119 -5.93 79.08 9.08
CA VAL A 119 -5.11 79.64 10.17
C VAL A 119 -5.15 81.15 10.04
N ASP A 120 -6.07 81.79 10.76
CA ASP A 120 -6.08 83.25 10.90
C ASP A 120 -4.91 83.71 11.78
N GLU A 121 -4.05 84.55 11.21
CA GLU A 121 -3.05 85.32 11.94
C GLU A 121 -3.72 86.48 12.68
N GLU A 122 -4.02 86.31 13.97
CA GLU A 122 -4.18 87.46 14.88
C GLU A 122 -3.08 87.48 15.95
N THR A 123 -2.23 88.51 15.85
CA THR A 123 -1.25 88.86 16.88
C THR A 123 -1.92 89.75 17.93
N PRO A 124 -1.78 89.44 19.23
CA PRO A 124 -1.74 90.49 20.25
C PRO A 124 -0.35 90.57 20.86
N GLN A 125 0.30 91.73 20.71
CA GLN A 125 1.39 92.11 21.60
C GLN A 125 0.82 92.29 23.01
N GLY A 126 1.26 91.45 23.95
CA GLY A 126 0.90 91.52 25.36
C GLY A 126 2.10 91.20 26.22
N SER A 127 2.77 92.24 26.70
CA SER A 127 3.89 92.10 27.64
C SER A 127 3.40 91.56 28.98
N GLU A 128 4.06 90.51 29.51
CA GLU A 128 4.54 90.55 30.89
C GLU A 128 5.60 89.46 31.16
N ALA A 129 6.73 89.88 31.73
CA ALA A 129 7.79 88.97 32.12
C ALA A 129 7.48 88.40 33.52
N PHE A 130 7.12 87.11 33.60
CA PHE A 130 6.99 86.42 34.89
C PHE A 130 7.93 85.21 35.01
N SER A 131 8.82 85.27 35.99
CA SER A 131 9.92 84.33 36.19
C SER A 131 9.46 82.96 36.69
N SER A 132 9.63 81.90 35.89
CA SER A 132 9.41 80.50 36.32
C SER A 132 10.35 79.47 35.65
N THR A 133 11.58 79.89 35.31
CA THR A 133 12.55 79.11 34.50
C THR A 133 13.17 77.86 35.16
N SER A 134 12.81 77.53 36.40
CA SER A 134 13.30 76.34 37.13
C SER A 134 12.43 75.09 36.96
N LEU A 135 11.10 75.21 36.99
CA LEU A 135 10.18 74.06 36.96
C LEU A 135 9.98 73.47 35.57
N ILE A 136 10.00 74.31 34.53
CA ILE A 136 9.83 73.88 33.13
C ILE A 136 11.01 72.99 32.71
N LYS A 137 12.25 73.37 33.05
CA LYS A 137 13.45 72.57 32.76
C LYS A 137 13.41 71.18 33.43
N GLN A 138 12.81 71.05 34.61
CA GLN A 138 12.69 69.76 35.30
C GLN A 138 11.63 68.86 34.67
N LYS A 139 10.46 69.41 34.29
CA LYS A 139 9.43 68.66 33.55
C LYS A 139 9.91 68.24 32.16
N PHE A 140 10.60 69.12 31.43
CA PHE A 140 11.14 68.80 30.10
C PHE A 140 12.25 67.73 30.17
N LYS A 141 13.15 67.79 31.17
CA LYS A 141 14.12 66.71 31.42
C LYS A 141 13.46 65.37 31.73
N ARG A 142 12.37 65.35 32.52
CA ARG A 142 11.60 64.12 32.79
C ARG A 142 10.91 63.60 31.53
N LEU A 143 10.40 64.48 30.66
CA LEU A 143 9.77 64.09 29.39
C LEU A 143 10.79 63.47 28.41
N ILE A 144 11.98 64.06 28.27
CA ILE A 144 13.08 63.50 27.46
C ILE A 144 13.57 62.16 28.05
N LEU A 145 13.70 62.06 29.37
CA LEU A 145 14.09 60.80 30.01
C LEU A 145 13.03 59.71 29.77
N PHE A 146 11.74 60.08 29.85
CA PHE A 146 10.63 59.17 29.57
C PHE A 146 10.62 58.74 28.09
N SER A 147 10.79 59.66 27.13
CA SER A 147 10.85 59.29 25.72
C SER A 147 12.06 58.41 25.41
N ALA A 148 13.22 58.69 26.00
CA ALA A 148 14.41 57.83 25.87
C ALA A 148 14.17 56.41 26.42
N VAL A 149 13.54 56.28 27.59
CA VAL A 149 13.15 54.97 28.15
C VAL A 149 12.15 54.26 27.25
N VAL A 150 11.12 54.94 26.76
CA VAL A 150 10.13 54.37 25.82
C VAL A 150 10.80 53.93 24.52
N SER A 151 11.70 54.72 23.94
CA SER A 151 12.46 54.34 22.74
C SER A 151 13.37 53.13 22.97
N VAL A 152 14.02 53.02 24.13
CA VAL A 152 14.82 51.83 24.49
C VAL A 152 13.93 50.60 24.68
N VAL A 153 12.78 50.73 25.36
CA VAL A 153 11.82 49.63 25.53
C VAL A 153 11.21 49.18 24.19
N MET A 154 10.83 50.12 23.33
CA MET A 154 10.36 49.83 21.97
C MET A 154 11.45 49.19 21.10
N GLY A 155 12.69 49.67 21.19
CA GLY A 155 13.84 49.10 20.47
C GLY A 155 14.19 47.69 20.94
N LEU A 156 14.15 47.43 22.25
CA LEU A 156 14.32 46.08 22.82
C LEU A 156 13.15 45.16 22.44
N GLY A 157 11.90 45.65 22.50
CA GLY A 157 10.72 44.91 22.07
C GLY A 157 10.77 44.53 20.60
N TYR A 158 11.15 45.47 19.72
CA TYR A 158 11.36 45.23 18.29
C TYR A 158 12.52 44.26 18.03
N GLY A 159 13.64 44.40 18.74
CA GLY A 159 14.79 43.49 18.64
C GLY A 159 14.45 42.06 19.05
N LEU A 160 13.71 41.88 20.16
CA LEU A 160 13.19 40.58 20.60
C LEU A 160 12.19 40.00 19.58
N PHE A 161 11.27 40.82 19.07
CA PHE A 161 10.31 40.41 18.04
C PHE A 161 11.01 39.96 16.75
N TYR A 162 12.02 40.70 16.30
CA TYR A 162 12.80 40.35 15.11
C TYR A 162 13.61 39.06 15.31
N TYR A 163 14.27 38.91 16.47
CA TYR A 163 14.98 37.67 16.82
C TYR A 163 14.05 36.46 16.84
N GLU A 164 12.86 36.62 17.41
CA GLU A 164 11.87 35.55 17.49
C GLU A 164 11.21 35.24 16.14
N GLN A 165 11.07 36.24 15.24
CA GLN A 165 10.72 35.99 13.84
C GLN A 165 11.81 35.23 13.08
N GLN A 166 13.09 35.40 13.41
CA GLN A 166 14.17 34.58 12.83
C GLN A 166 14.26 33.18 13.46
N ARG A 167 13.69 32.98 14.66
CA ARG A 167 13.72 31.69 15.35
C ARG A 167 12.95 30.62 14.59
N PHE A 168 13.63 29.51 14.32
CA PHE A 168 13.09 28.35 13.62
C PHE A 168 13.91 27.10 14.00
N PHE A 169 13.32 25.91 13.90
CA PHE A 169 14.03 24.68 14.21
C PHE A 169 15.30 24.51 13.34
N SER A 170 16.37 24.00 13.94
CA SER A 170 17.58 23.63 13.18
C SER A 170 17.35 22.30 12.44
N ARG A 171 17.78 22.21 11.17
CA ARG A 171 17.60 20.99 10.36
C ARG A 171 18.14 19.73 11.08
N PRO A 172 17.29 18.74 11.41
CA PRO A 172 17.73 17.46 11.96
C PRO A 172 18.70 16.73 11.03
N LYS A 173 19.68 15.98 11.57
CA LYS A 173 20.74 15.33 10.78
C LYS A 173 20.23 14.40 9.68
N LEU A 174 19.08 13.75 9.89
CA LEU A 174 18.46 12.79 8.96
C LEU A 174 17.48 13.43 7.97
N MET A 175 17.21 14.74 8.08
CA MET A 175 16.31 15.48 7.20
C MET A 175 17.07 16.02 5.98
N SER A 176 16.53 15.85 4.77
CA SER A 176 17.15 16.45 3.58
C SER A 176 17.00 17.97 3.54
N PHE A 177 17.79 18.66 2.72
CA PHE A 177 17.65 20.10 2.56
C PHE A 177 16.30 20.49 1.91
N GLY A 178 15.82 19.72 0.93
CA GLY A 178 14.52 19.98 0.29
C GLY A 178 13.35 19.77 1.24
N ASP A 179 13.46 18.78 2.13
CA ASP A 179 12.48 18.53 3.19
C ASP A 179 12.44 19.65 4.23
N TYR A 180 13.62 20.15 4.63
CA TYR A 180 13.75 21.29 5.53
C TYR A 180 13.07 22.54 4.96
N GLU A 181 13.36 22.91 3.71
CA GLU A 181 12.73 24.06 3.06
C GLU A 181 11.21 23.87 2.87
N LYS A 182 10.75 22.65 2.55
CA LYS A 182 9.31 22.31 2.49
C LYS A 182 8.61 22.52 3.84
N LEU A 183 9.22 22.14 4.96
CA LEU A 183 8.65 22.36 6.28
C LEU A 183 8.75 23.82 6.72
N ARG A 184 9.85 24.52 6.35
CA ARG A 184 10.07 25.94 6.60
C ARG A 184 9.01 26.84 5.99
N GLN A 185 8.64 26.57 4.74
CA GLN A 185 7.57 27.29 4.04
C GLN A 185 6.23 27.28 4.78
N MET A 186 5.98 26.33 5.70
CA MET A 186 4.75 26.33 6.50
C MET A 186 4.67 27.56 7.41
N LYS A 187 5.78 27.99 8.00
CA LYS A 187 5.82 29.17 8.90
C LYS A 187 5.42 30.46 8.17
N ASP A 188 5.84 30.61 6.93
CA ASP A 188 5.62 31.82 6.13
C ASP A 188 4.17 31.91 5.57
N LEU A 189 3.34 30.88 5.78
CA LEU A 189 1.93 30.90 5.43
C LEU A 189 1.14 31.81 6.38
N ASN A 190 0.89 33.04 5.95
CA ASN A 190 0.06 34.02 6.65
C ASN A 190 -1.44 33.64 6.62
N VAL A 191 -1.81 32.60 7.37
CA VAL A 191 -3.18 32.12 7.55
C VAL A 191 -3.48 31.89 9.03
N LYS A 192 -4.64 32.33 9.51
CA LYS A 192 -5.04 32.22 10.93
C LYS A 192 -5.33 30.80 11.41
N ARG A 193 -5.46 29.83 10.49
CA ARG A 193 -5.70 28.42 10.80
C ARG A 193 -4.36 27.67 10.91
N ASN A 194 -4.31 26.63 11.73
CA ASN A 194 -3.16 25.73 11.76
C ASN A 194 -3.01 25.01 10.40
N VAL A 195 -1.80 25.01 9.86
CA VAL A 195 -1.40 24.26 8.66
C VAL A 195 -0.25 23.34 9.07
N PHE A 196 -0.20 22.15 8.46
CA PHE A 196 0.88 21.20 8.67
C PHE A 196 1.33 20.59 7.36
N ALA A 197 2.64 20.40 7.21
CA ALA A 197 3.24 19.49 6.25
C ALA A 197 4.08 18.44 6.98
N ALA A 198 4.18 17.24 6.40
CA ALA A 198 4.97 16.14 6.96
C ALA A 198 6.13 15.75 6.04
N VAL A 199 7.17 15.19 6.66
CA VAL A 199 8.31 14.52 6.01
C VAL A 199 8.59 13.23 6.76
N LEU A 200 8.87 12.15 6.04
CA LEU A 200 9.38 10.90 6.60
C LEU A 200 10.91 10.89 6.51
N ALA A 201 11.59 10.52 7.58
CA ALA A 201 13.04 10.33 7.58
C ALA A 201 13.47 9.24 6.59
N LYS A 202 14.70 9.36 6.04
CA LYS A 202 15.24 8.39 5.07
C LYS A 202 15.27 6.96 5.60
N ASP A 203 15.53 6.79 6.90
CA ASP A 203 15.56 5.50 7.60
C ASP A 203 14.16 4.94 7.95
N LYS A 204 13.10 5.73 7.68
CA LYS A 204 11.70 5.43 8.00
C LYS A 204 11.45 5.15 9.49
N ARG A 205 12.20 5.82 10.39
CA ARG A 205 12.02 5.72 11.85
C ARG A 205 11.38 6.95 12.49
N SER A 206 11.61 8.13 11.90
CA SER A 206 11.10 9.40 12.43
C SER A 206 10.20 10.11 11.41
N ILE A 207 9.19 10.82 11.90
CA ILE A 207 8.36 11.74 11.11
C ILE A 207 8.50 13.13 11.71
N TRP A 208 8.68 14.13 10.85
CA TRP A 208 8.65 15.54 11.24
C TRP A 208 7.43 16.22 10.65
N PHE A 209 6.68 16.95 11.48
CA PHE A 209 5.62 17.86 11.04
C PHE A 209 6.07 19.30 11.24
N GLY A 210 6.12 20.08 10.16
CA GLY A 210 6.31 21.53 10.21
C GLY A 210 4.96 22.24 10.21
N THR A 211 4.83 23.33 10.97
CA THR A 211 3.57 24.09 11.11
C THR A 211 3.77 25.60 11.06
N ASN A 212 2.68 26.35 10.91
CA ASN A 212 2.63 27.80 11.13
C ASN A 212 2.31 28.18 12.59
N ASN A 213 2.01 27.21 13.46
CA ASN A 213 1.70 27.49 14.86
C ASN A 213 2.99 27.77 15.67
N PRO A 214 3.08 28.93 16.35
CA PRO A 214 4.30 29.35 17.06
C PRO A 214 4.37 28.93 18.54
N TYR A 215 3.29 28.38 19.10
CA TYR A 215 3.24 27.96 20.50
C TYR A 215 4.01 26.66 20.73
N TYR A 216 4.24 26.31 22.00
CA TYR A 216 4.88 25.05 22.37
C TYR A 216 4.00 24.20 23.29
N GLY A 217 4.21 22.88 23.28
CA GLY A 217 3.49 21.94 24.13
C GLY A 217 3.23 20.58 23.51
N GLU A 218 2.54 19.71 24.24
CA GLU A 218 2.23 18.35 23.81
C GLU A 218 1.12 18.30 22.74
N VAL A 219 1.35 17.49 21.70
CA VAL A 219 0.39 17.19 20.64
C VAL A 219 0.18 15.68 20.51
N LEU A 220 -1.07 15.28 20.34
CA LEU A 220 -1.48 13.93 19.99
C LEU A 220 -1.67 13.86 18.47
N ILE A 221 -1.04 12.89 17.83
CA ILE A 221 -1.13 12.67 16.39
C ILE A 221 -1.70 11.28 16.12
N LYS A 222 -2.78 11.22 15.35
CA LYS A 222 -3.36 9.98 14.82
C LYS A 222 -3.28 10.00 13.31
N ALA A 223 -2.80 8.92 12.70
CA ALA A 223 -2.64 8.85 11.26
C ALA A 223 -3.11 7.51 10.71
N LYS A 224 -4.01 7.57 9.72
CA LYS A 224 -4.57 6.41 9.02
C LYS A 224 -4.21 6.49 7.54
N SER A 225 -3.45 5.50 7.05
CA SER A 225 -3.11 5.38 5.63
C SER A 225 -4.37 5.30 4.76
N ILE A 226 -4.29 5.83 3.55
CA ILE A 226 -5.40 5.78 2.59
C ILE A 226 -5.19 4.58 1.65
N PRO A 227 -6.13 3.61 1.59
CA PRO A 227 -6.04 2.46 0.70
C PRO A 227 -5.80 2.87 -0.76
N GLY A 228 -4.91 2.15 -1.45
CA GLY A 228 -4.50 2.45 -2.83
C GLY A 228 -3.68 3.73 -3.01
N ARG A 229 -3.28 4.41 -1.92
CA ARG A 229 -2.46 5.64 -1.96
C ARG A 229 -1.19 5.56 -1.11
N VAL A 230 -0.69 4.34 -0.88
CA VAL A 230 0.53 4.03 -0.13
C VAL A 230 1.37 2.97 -0.85
N LEU A 231 2.69 2.97 -0.64
CA LEU A 231 3.66 2.03 -1.24
C LEU A 231 3.85 0.77 -0.38
N GLY A 232 2.76 0.08 -0.06
CA GLY A 232 2.79 -1.13 0.75
C GLY A 232 1.45 -1.43 1.43
N GLU A 233 1.52 -2.14 2.54
CA GLU A 233 0.35 -2.52 3.33
C GLU A 233 -0.21 -1.35 4.17
N PRO A 234 -1.52 -1.35 4.50
CA PRO A 234 -2.13 -0.26 5.26
C PRO A 234 -1.56 -0.14 6.68
N VAL A 235 -1.10 1.07 7.01
CA VAL A 235 -0.57 1.45 8.32
C VAL A 235 -1.54 2.38 9.04
N GLU A 236 -1.73 2.18 10.34
CA GLU A 236 -2.48 3.06 11.24
C GLU A 236 -1.66 3.23 12.53
N PHE A 237 -1.44 4.48 12.98
CA PHE A 237 -0.62 4.75 14.15
C PHE A 237 -1.10 5.95 14.96
N ASN A 238 -0.78 5.90 16.26
CA ASN A 238 -0.92 6.99 17.21
C ASN A 238 0.46 7.37 17.75
N ALA A 239 0.68 8.65 18.00
CA ALA A 239 1.92 9.17 18.55
C ALA A 239 1.66 10.36 19.45
N VAL A 240 2.56 10.57 20.41
CA VAL A 240 2.65 11.79 21.21
C VAL A 240 3.93 12.49 20.79
N GLY A 241 3.83 13.77 20.47
CA GLY A 241 4.97 14.62 20.12
C GLY A 241 4.93 15.92 20.90
N THR A 242 6.04 16.65 20.89
CA THR A 242 6.12 18.02 21.41
C THR A 242 6.23 18.96 20.21
N LEU A 243 5.38 19.98 20.16
CA LEU A 243 5.55 21.12 19.28
C LEU A 243 6.57 22.07 19.93
N GLU A 244 7.67 22.34 19.23
CA GLU A 244 8.69 23.33 19.61
C GLU A 244 9.28 23.97 18.35
N ASP A 245 9.47 25.29 18.36
CA ASP A 245 10.08 26.06 17.27
C ASP A 245 9.55 25.71 15.86
N TYR A 246 8.22 25.58 15.75
CA TYR A 246 7.43 25.22 14.56
C TYR A 246 7.58 23.76 14.06
N LEU A 247 8.24 22.88 14.83
CA LEU A 247 8.43 21.47 14.51
C LEU A 247 7.75 20.56 15.53
N ILE A 248 7.20 19.43 15.06
CA ILE A 248 6.89 18.28 15.89
C ILE A 248 7.73 17.11 15.37
N GLU A 249 8.58 16.55 16.22
CA GLU A 249 9.33 15.32 15.94
C GLU A 249 8.66 14.11 16.60
N LEU A 250 8.37 13.09 15.80
CA LEU A 250 7.83 11.81 16.28
C LEU A 250 8.90 10.72 16.16
N THR A 251 9.32 10.17 17.30
CA THR A 251 10.28 9.05 17.41
C THR A 251 9.70 7.83 18.16
N LYS A 252 8.71 8.03 19.04
CA LYS A 252 8.02 6.98 19.78
C LYS A 252 6.58 6.91 19.30
N ILE A 253 6.25 5.83 18.59
CA ILE A 253 5.02 5.72 17.81
C ILE A 253 4.41 4.34 18.04
N GLN A 254 3.12 4.30 18.33
CA GLN A 254 2.35 3.09 18.55
C GLN A 254 1.56 2.77 17.27
N PHE A 255 1.86 1.63 16.65
CA PHE A 255 1.12 1.15 15.50
C PHE A 255 -0.12 0.36 15.96
N ASP A 256 -1.30 0.80 15.54
CA ASP A 256 -2.55 0.04 15.66
C ASP A 256 -2.65 -0.99 14.52
N LYS A 257 -2.05 -0.65 13.36
CA LYS A 257 -1.96 -1.52 12.18
C LYS A 257 -0.64 -1.31 11.44
N GLY A 258 -0.01 -2.41 11.04
CA GLY A 258 1.35 -2.40 10.47
C GLY A 258 2.43 -2.35 11.55
N SER A 259 3.69 -2.27 11.14
CA SER A 259 4.86 -2.33 12.04
C SER A 259 5.93 -1.27 11.75
N ARG A 260 5.74 -0.44 10.73
CA ARG A 260 6.69 0.58 10.25
C ARG A 260 5.97 1.63 9.41
N PHE A 261 6.62 2.77 9.15
CA PHE A 261 6.12 3.74 8.18
C PHE A 261 6.25 3.23 6.75
N ILE A 262 5.26 3.62 5.94
CA ILE A 262 5.17 3.38 4.51
C ILE A 262 4.95 4.74 3.86
N ASP A 263 5.61 4.98 2.74
CA ASP A 263 5.42 6.21 1.97
C ASP A 263 3.98 6.25 1.44
N GLY A 264 3.25 7.35 1.70
CA GLY A 264 1.82 7.36 1.42
C GLY A 264 1.07 8.62 1.77
N TYR A 265 -0.16 8.73 1.25
CA TYR A 265 -1.13 9.69 1.76
C TYR A 265 -1.84 9.10 2.99
N TYR A 266 -1.89 9.91 4.05
CA TYR A 266 -2.54 9.60 5.33
C TYR A 266 -3.65 10.63 5.60
N ASN A 267 -4.76 10.18 6.17
CA ASN A 267 -5.66 11.04 6.91
C ASN A 267 -5.01 11.25 8.29
N VAL A 268 -4.56 12.48 8.57
CA VAL A 268 -3.87 12.86 9.81
C VAL A 268 -4.80 13.74 10.63
N GLU A 269 -4.93 13.40 11.91
CA GLU A 269 -5.56 14.19 12.95
C GLU A 269 -4.50 14.60 13.98
N ILE A 270 -4.36 15.91 14.21
CA ILE A 270 -3.47 16.49 15.21
C ILE A 270 -4.34 17.25 16.21
N THR A 271 -4.22 16.89 17.49
CA THR A 271 -4.97 17.52 18.58
C THR A 271 -4.06 17.86 19.76
N THR A 272 -4.47 18.83 20.59
CA THR A 272 -3.77 19.20 21.83
C THR A 272 -4.60 18.82 23.04
N SER A 273 -4.02 18.10 24.00
CA SER A 273 -4.67 17.73 25.26
C SER A 273 -4.91 18.95 26.16
N ASN A 274 -3.94 19.87 26.17
CA ASN A 274 -3.94 21.10 26.97
C ASN A 274 -3.90 22.34 26.06
N ILE A 275 -4.06 23.51 26.65
CA ILE A 275 -3.79 24.79 25.96
C ILE A 275 -2.28 24.88 25.74
N LEU A 276 -1.84 25.14 24.51
CA LEU A 276 -0.43 25.36 24.19
C LEU A 276 0.08 26.64 24.85
N GLU A 277 1.32 26.57 25.30
CA GLU A 277 1.98 27.68 25.98
C GLU A 277 2.61 28.64 24.96
N GLY A 278 2.44 29.93 25.22
CA GLY A 278 3.10 31.01 24.48
C GLY A 278 4.06 31.76 25.39
N ARG A 279 5.12 32.32 24.81
CA ARG A 279 6.03 33.19 25.58
C ARG A 279 5.33 34.51 25.89
N PHE A 280 5.81 35.24 26.90
CA PHE A 280 5.06 36.32 27.57
C PHE A 280 4.58 37.51 26.72
N TYR A 281 4.94 37.58 25.43
CA TYR A 281 4.50 38.59 24.47
C TYR A 281 3.71 38.02 23.26
N PHE A 282 3.64 36.69 23.07
CA PHE A 282 3.11 36.08 21.84
C PHE A 282 1.63 36.40 21.58
N ASP A 283 0.81 36.39 22.62
CA ASP A 283 -0.64 36.59 22.55
C ASP A 283 -1.05 37.94 21.92
N TYR A 284 -0.17 38.94 21.99
CA TYR A 284 -0.40 40.27 21.40
C TYR A 284 0.03 40.37 19.93
N PHE A 285 0.94 39.51 19.46
CA PHE A 285 1.52 39.59 18.12
C PHE A 285 1.11 38.45 17.18
N PHE A 286 0.66 37.30 17.70
CA PHE A 286 0.31 36.12 16.92
C PHE A 286 -1.16 35.74 17.07
N ALA A 287 -1.92 35.86 15.98
CA ALA A 287 -3.35 35.49 15.93
C ALA A 287 -3.60 33.97 15.75
N ALA A 288 -2.61 33.12 16.07
CA ALA A 288 -2.75 31.67 15.99
C ALA A 288 -3.58 31.12 17.16
N PRO A 289 -4.35 30.03 16.98
CA PRO A 289 -5.08 29.40 18.07
C PRO A 289 -4.13 28.61 18.98
N LYS A 290 -4.32 28.75 20.30
CA LYS A 290 -3.58 27.99 21.33
C LYS A 290 -4.02 26.54 21.48
N THR A 291 -5.05 26.12 20.77
CA THR A 291 -5.45 24.71 20.69
C THR A 291 -5.39 24.26 19.24
N ILE A 292 -4.96 23.02 19.03
CA ILE A 292 -4.95 22.40 17.71
C ILE A 292 -6.09 21.39 17.66
N ASN A 293 -6.93 21.52 16.64
CA ASN A 293 -7.81 20.47 16.14
C ASN A 293 -7.73 20.53 14.62
N PHE A 294 -6.79 19.77 14.08
CA PHE A 294 -6.46 19.77 12.65
C PHE A 294 -6.70 18.40 12.07
N LYS A 295 -7.44 18.34 10.96
CA LYS A 295 -7.71 17.11 10.21
C LYS A 295 -7.48 17.35 8.73
N ALA A 296 -6.54 16.63 8.12
CA ALA A 296 -6.24 16.78 6.70
C ALA A 296 -5.68 15.50 6.09
N ARG A 297 -5.68 15.46 4.75
CA ARG A 297 -4.91 14.48 3.98
C ARG A 297 -3.51 15.01 3.74
N ILE A 298 -2.49 14.33 4.27
CA ILE A 298 -1.07 14.71 4.11
C ILE A 298 -0.30 13.58 3.44
N LEU A 299 0.62 13.92 2.54
CA LEU A 299 1.64 13.00 2.03
C LEU A 299 2.77 12.88 3.06
N ILE A 300 2.90 11.70 3.67
CA ILE A 300 4.01 11.31 4.54
C ILE A 300 4.93 10.43 3.70
N SER A 301 6.06 10.98 3.25
CA SER A 301 7.04 10.26 2.44
C SER A 301 8.42 10.92 2.53
N ASN A 302 9.47 10.15 2.22
CA ASN A 302 10.83 10.64 2.00
C ASN A 302 11.09 11.03 0.52
N LEU A 303 10.08 10.84 -0.35
CA LEU A 303 10.10 11.19 -1.77
C LEU A 303 9.38 12.53 -2.00
N ASN A 304 9.78 13.25 -3.06
CA ASN A 304 8.95 14.33 -3.57
C ASN A 304 7.64 13.77 -4.18
N GLU A 305 6.59 14.60 -4.22
CA GLU A 305 5.25 14.15 -4.62
C GLU A 305 5.17 13.57 -6.04
N ARG A 306 6.01 14.05 -6.97
CA ARG A 306 6.05 13.58 -8.37
C ARG A 306 6.66 12.19 -8.47
N ASP A 307 7.77 11.95 -7.80
CA ASP A 307 8.43 10.64 -7.80
C ASP A 307 7.63 9.63 -6.96
N PHE A 308 7.01 10.07 -5.86
CA PHE A 308 6.02 9.27 -5.13
C PHE A 308 4.86 8.80 -6.04
N LYS A 309 4.21 9.73 -6.77
CA LYS A 309 3.12 9.39 -7.70
C LYS A 309 3.57 8.42 -8.80
N ARG A 310 4.80 8.57 -9.32
CA ARG A 310 5.39 7.66 -10.31
C ARG A 310 5.62 6.26 -9.72
N GLN A 311 6.17 6.16 -8.51
CA GLN A 311 6.37 4.88 -7.84
C GLN A 311 5.03 4.22 -7.48
N LEU A 312 4.04 4.99 -7.03
CA LEU A 312 2.71 4.49 -6.71
C LEU A 312 2.01 3.90 -7.94
N ALA A 313 2.09 4.58 -9.09
CA ALA A 313 1.56 4.05 -10.35
C ALA A 313 2.21 2.71 -10.73
N LYS A 314 3.56 2.62 -10.65
CA LYS A 314 4.30 1.36 -10.90
C LYS A 314 3.91 0.25 -9.93
N TYR A 315 3.82 0.56 -8.63
CA TYR A 315 3.44 -0.38 -7.58
C TYR A 315 2.04 -0.94 -7.81
N LEU A 316 1.05 -0.08 -8.09
CA LEU A 316 -0.32 -0.48 -8.37
C LEU A 316 -0.43 -1.29 -9.67
N GLN A 317 0.31 -0.92 -10.72
CA GLN A 317 0.36 -1.67 -11.98
C GLN A 317 0.94 -3.07 -11.78
N ALA A 318 2.05 -3.21 -11.07
CA ALA A 318 2.64 -4.51 -10.75
C ALA A 318 1.69 -5.36 -9.88
N LYS A 319 1.05 -4.76 -8.86
CA LYS A 319 0.06 -5.42 -7.99
C LYS A 319 -1.17 -5.90 -8.80
N ALA A 320 -1.58 -5.17 -9.83
CA ALA A 320 -2.65 -5.58 -10.75
C ALA A 320 -2.22 -6.71 -11.69
N GLN A 321 -1.06 -6.60 -12.36
CA GLN A 321 -0.51 -7.63 -13.25
C GLN A 321 -0.27 -8.96 -12.53
N ASN A 322 0.33 -8.91 -11.34
CA ASN A 322 0.49 -10.07 -10.46
C ASN A 322 -0.87 -10.71 -10.17
N SER A 323 -1.87 -9.91 -9.81
CA SER A 323 -3.21 -10.40 -9.48
C SER A 323 -3.89 -11.06 -10.69
N GLN A 324 -3.79 -10.48 -11.89
CA GLN A 324 -4.36 -11.07 -13.11
C GLN A 324 -3.76 -12.45 -13.41
N SER A 325 -2.43 -12.53 -13.53
CA SER A 325 -1.72 -13.78 -13.84
C SER A 325 -2.01 -14.88 -12.80
N TYR A 326 -2.10 -14.50 -11.53
CA TYR A 326 -2.49 -15.41 -10.44
C TYR A 326 -3.93 -15.94 -10.59
N TRP A 327 -4.91 -15.07 -10.88
CA TRP A 327 -6.30 -15.51 -11.04
C TRP A 327 -6.46 -16.45 -12.24
N GLU A 328 -5.75 -16.19 -13.34
CA GLU A 328 -5.70 -17.07 -14.51
C GLU A 328 -5.14 -18.46 -14.13
N GLU A 329 -3.97 -18.53 -13.49
CA GLU A 329 -3.33 -19.78 -13.03
C GLU A 329 -4.27 -20.62 -12.13
N ILE A 330 -4.91 -19.98 -11.15
CA ILE A 330 -5.82 -20.69 -10.23
C ILE A 330 -7.08 -21.19 -10.94
N ILE A 331 -7.66 -20.41 -11.84
CA ILE A 331 -8.83 -20.83 -12.62
C ILE A 331 -8.48 -22.06 -13.48
N GLU A 332 -7.30 -22.09 -14.09
CA GLU A 332 -6.82 -23.26 -14.84
C GLU A 332 -6.58 -24.48 -13.96
N LYS A 333 -6.01 -24.29 -12.76
CA LYS A 333 -5.85 -25.36 -11.77
C LYS A 333 -7.18 -25.95 -11.32
N TYR A 334 -8.18 -25.14 -11.00
CA TYR A 334 -9.54 -25.63 -10.67
C TYR A 334 -10.19 -26.35 -11.87
N LYS A 335 -10.07 -25.82 -13.09
CA LYS A 335 -10.57 -26.49 -14.31
C LYS A 335 -9.92 -27.86 -14.50
N THR A 336 -8.61 -27.97 -14.25
CA THR A 336 -7.83 -29.21 -14.38
C THR A 336 -8.25 -30.24 -13.33
N VAL A 337 -8.32 -29.85 -12.05
CA VAL A 337 -8.80 -30.70 -10.96
C VAL A 337 -10.23 -31.18 -11.22
N LYS A 338 -11.13 -30.29 -11.65
CA LYS A 338 -12.50 -30.64 -12.04
C LYS A 338 -12.54 -31.67 -13.17
N MET A 339 -11.78 -31.45 -14.24
CA MET A 339 -11.73 -32.32 -15.42
C MET A 339 -11.28 -33.74 -15.04
N ILE A 340 -10.20 -33.85 -14.26
CA ILE A 340 -9.63 -35.14 -13.86
C ILE A 340 -10.55 -35.86 -12.86
N THR A 341 -11.17 -35.14 -11.93
CA THR A 341 -12.20 -35.71 -11.04
C THR A 341 -13.40 -36.24 -11.84
N GLY A 342 -13.80 -35.54 -12.91
CA GLY A 342 -14.81 -35.99 -13.85
C GLY A 342 -14.43 -37.31 -14.55
N GLN A 343 -13.19 -37.42 -15.06
CA GLN A 343 -12.69 -38.65 -15.68
C GLN A 343 -12.69 -39.84 -14.73
N ILE A 344 -12.28 -39.63 -13.47
CA ILE A 344 -12.32 -40.65 -12.41
C ILE A 344 -13.77 -41.09 -12.14
N ARG A 345 -14.68 -40.13 -11.98
CA ARG A 345 -16.11 -40.40 -11.77
C ARG A 345 -16.73 -41.19 -12.93
N ASP A 346 -16.40 -40.83 -14.17
CA ASP A 346 -16.87 -41.54 -15.37
C ASP A 346 -16.30 -42.95 -15.49
N GLY A 347 -15.05 -43.14 -15.06
CA GLY A 347 -14.47 -44.47 -14.90
C GLY A 347 -15.24 -45.35 -13.92
N PHE A 348 -15.60 -44.82 -12.74
CA PHE A 348 -16.47 -45.55 -11.81
C PHE A 348 -17.86 -45.85 -12.40
N VAL A 349 -18.46 -44.92 -13.15
CA VAL A 349 -19.73 -45.16 -13.86
C VAL A 349 -19.60 -46.28 -14.92
N ALA A 350 -18.45 -46.41 -15.58
CA ALA A 350 -18.18 -47.50 -16.51
C ALA A 350 -18.07 -48.88 -15.82
N ILE A 351 -17.58 -48.95 -14.57
CA ILE A 351 -17.61 -50.17 -13.75
C ILE A 351 -19.06 -50.53 -13.39
N PHE A 352 -19.85 -49.57 -12.91
CA PHE A 352 -21.28 -49.74 -12.59
C PHE A 352 -22.17 -50.15 -13.79
N SER A 353 -21.61 -50.17 -15.00
CA SER A 353 -22.27 -50.53 -16.27
C SER A 353 -21.72 -51.85 -16.85
N SER A 354 -20.90 -52.59 -16.08
CA SER A 354 -20.26 -53.84 -16.52
C SER A 354 -21.06 -55.09 -16.16
N THR A 355 -20.79 -56.19 -16.86
CA THR A 355 -21.42 -57.50 -16.62
C THR A 355 -20.81 -58.22 -15.43
N LYS A 356 -21.63 -59.02 -14.73
CA LYS A 356 -21.27 -59.74 -13.50
C LYS A 356 -19.97 -60.55 -13.59
N THR A 357 -19.71 -61.20 -14.73
CA THR A 357 -18.50 -62.01 -14.97
C THR A 357 -17.20 -61.19 -15.03
N ASN A 358 -17.28 -59.91 -15.41
CA ASN A 358 -16.10 -59.08 -15.68
C ASN A 358 -15.89 -57.98 -14.62
N TRP A 359 -16.73 -57.93 -13.58
CA TRP A 359 -16.72 -56.87 -12.57
C TRP A 359 -15.36 -56.74 -11.88
N ASN A 360 -14.86 -57.82 -11.28
CA ASN A 360 -13.60 -57.80 -10.52
C ASN A 360 -12.41 -57.41 -11.40
N GLN A 361 -12.35 -57.96 -12.61
CA GLN A 361 -11.33 -57.61 -13.59
C GLN A 361 -11.35 -56.10 -13.88
N LYS A 362 -12.53 -55.50 -14.09
CA LYS A 362 -12.65 -54.05 -14.31
C LYS A 362 -12.32 -53.21 -13.08
N VAL A 363 -12.66 -53.67 -11.88
CA VAL A 363 -12.29 -52.96 -10.63
C VAL A 363 -10.77 -52.93 -10.48
N THR A 364 -10.10 -54.08 -10.61
CA THR A 364 -8.63 -54.18 -10.51
C THR A 364 -7.91 -53.45 -11.66
N GLU A 365 -8.44 -53.50 -12.88
CA GLU A 365 -7.90 -52.75 -14.03
C GLU A 365 -8.01 -51.24 -13.80
N PHE A 366 -9.17 -50.77 -13.32
CA PHE A 366 -9.37 -49.36 -12.99
C PHE A 366 -8.54 -48.90 -11.80
N GLU A 367 -8.40 -49.72 -10.75
CA GLU A 367 -7.53 -49.45 -9.60
C GLU A 367 -6.07 -49.25 -10.04
N LYS A 368 -5.57 -50.13 -10.92
CA LYS A 368 -4.24 -50.03 -11.52
C LYS A 368 -4.12 -48.75 -12.36
N GLN A 369 -5.07 -48.48 -13.25
CA GLN A 369 -5.10 -47.26 -14.05
C GLN A 369 -5.12 -45.99 -13.18
N TYR A 370 -5.87 -46.02 -12.08
CA TYR A 370 -5.96 -44.94 -11.11
C TYR A 370 -4.62 -44.69 -10.43
N LYS A 371 -3.99 -45.74 -9.88
CA LYS A 371 -2.69 -45.64 -9.21
C LYS A 371 -1.58 -45.16 -10.15
N GLN A 372 -1.59 -45.62 -11.41
CA GLN A 372 -0.58 -45.26 -12.40
C GLN A 372 -0.75 -43.83 -12.93
N ASN A 373 -1.97 -43.40 -13.24
CA ASN A 373 -2.21 -42.11 -13.90
C ASN A 373 -2.61 -41.01 -12.91
N TRP A 374 -3.77 -41.17 -12.27
CA TRP A 374 -4.40 -40.10 -11.49
C TRP A 374 -3.78 -39.93 -10.08
N GLY A 375 -3.36 -41.02 -9.44
CA GLY A 375 -2.65 -40.99 -8.16
C GLY A 375 -1.30 -40.26 -8.25
N GLN A 376 -0.51 -40.59 -9.29
CA GLN A 376 0.73 -39.87 -9.59
C GLN A 376 0.46 -38.40 -9.93
N PHE A 377 -0.55 -38.12 -10.77
CA PHE A 377 -0.96 -36.75 -11.09
C PHE A 377 -1.26 -35.92 -9.84
N PHE A 378 -2.12 -36.40 -8.91
CA PHE A 378 -2.47 -35.59 -7.74
C PHE A 378 -1.29 -35.37 -6.79
N THR A 379 -0.37 -36.34 -6.69
CA THR A 379 0.86 -36.17 -5.90
C THR A 379 1.77 -35.10 -6.52
N ALA A 380 1.96 -35.13 -7.84
CA ALA A 380 2.72 -34.10 -8.55
C ALA A 380 2.03 -32.73 -8.48
N PHE A 381 0.70 -32.69 -8.64
CA PHE A 381 -0.11 -31.47 -8.56
C PHE A 381 0.00 -30.81 -7.19
N VAL A 382 -0.11 -31.55 -6.08
CA VAL A 382 0.01 -30.97 -4.72
C VAL A 382 1.40 -30.36 -4.51
N LYS A 383 2.47 -31.06 -4.92
CA LYS A 383 3.84 -30.53 -4.86
C LYS A 383 4.02 -29.26 -5.69
N ALA A 384 3.58 -29.28 -6.95
CA ALA A 384 3.65 -28.13 -7.85
C ALA A 384 2.81 -26.95 -7.33
N ASN A 385 1.66 -27.23 -6.72
CA ASN A 385 0.78 -26.21 -6.14
C ASN A 385 1.38 -25.57 -4.88
N GLU A 386 2.08 -26.34 -4.04
CA GLU A 386 2.85 -25.81 -2.91
C GLU A 386 4.07 -24.99 -3.37
N ALA A 387 4.74 -25.41 -4.44
CA ALA A 387 5.82 -24.63 -5.06
C ALA A 387 5.32 -23.30 -5.65
N SER A 388 4.17 -23.30 -6.35
CA SER A 388 3.48 -22.07 -6.79
C SER A 388 3.16 -21.16 -5.59
N TYR A 389 2.58 -21.72 -4.52
CA TYR A 389 2.27 -20.99 -3.30
C TYR A 389 3.51 -20.32 -2.70
N LYS A 390 4.65 -21.02 -2.59
CA LYS A 390 5.91 -20.44 -2.07
C LYS A 390 6.44 -19.30 -2.95
N LYS A 391 6.38 -19.43 -4.28
CA LYS A 391 6.76 -18.36 -5.23
C LYS A 391 5.85 -17.13 -5.17
N ILE A 392 4.61 -17.31 -4.69
CA ILE A 392 3.56 -16.29 -4.63
C ILE A 392 3.48 -15.63 -3.25
N ALA A 393 3.72 -16.35 -2.16
CA ALA A 393 3.71 -15.81 -0.80
C ALA A 393 4.64 -14.59 -0.59
N ASN A 394 5.69 -14.47 -1.41
CA ASN A 394 6.67 -13.38 -1.36
C ASN A 394 6.32 -12.19 -2.30
N LYS A 395 5.15 -12.17 -2.94
CA LYS A 395 4.73 -11.10 -3.87
C LYS A 395 3.53 -10.31 -3.34
N ASP A 396 3.45 -9.03 -3.74
CA ASP A 396 2.31 -8.16 -3.43
C ASP A 396 1.11 -8.40 -4.35
N PHE A 397 -0.07 -8.62 -3.76
CA PHE A 397 -1.36 -8.79 -4.46
C PHE A 397 -2.45 -7.88 -3.89
N GLN A 398 -3.45 -7.52 -4.69
CA GLN A 398 -4.58 -6.72 -4.20
C GLN A 398 -5.39 -7.40 -3.08
N ASN A 399 -5.39 -8.74 -3.04
CA ASN A 399 -6.08 -9.52 -2.00
C ASN A 399 -5.26 -10.76 -1.62
N SER A 400 -4.11 -10.56 -0.97
CA SER A 400 -3.18 -11.63 -0.58
C SER A 400 -3.82 -12.73 0.27
N GLU A 401 -4.82 -12.40 1.11
CA GLU A 401 -5.52 -13.41 1.93
C GLU A 401 -6.32 -14.39 1.05
N LYS A 402 -7.16 -13.89 0.13
CA LYS A 402 -7.90 -14.73 -0.81
C LYS A 402 -6.96 -15.50 -1.74
N VAL A 403 -5.84 -14.89 -2.13
CA VAL A 403 -4.78 -15.52 -2.94
C VAL A 403 -4.24 -16.79 -2.26
N LEU A 404 -3.79 -16.65 -1.01
CA LEU A 404 -3.17 -17.75 -0.25
C LEU A 404 -4.21 -18.81 0.17
N ALA A 405 -5.48 -18.41 0.39
CA ALA A 405 -6.56 -19.34 0.69
C ALA A 405 -6.89 -20.29 -0.47
N SER A 406 -6.94 -19.81 -1.72
CA SER A 406 -7.27 -20.64 -2.89
C SER A 406 -6.24 -21.75 -3.15
N TYR A 407 -4.95 -21.47 -2.97
CA TYR A 407 -3.88 -22.48 -3.05
C TYR A 407 -4.08 -23.62 -2.04
N ASN A 408 -4.32 -23.27 -0.78
CA ASN A 408 -4.57 -24.24 0.28
C ASN A 408 -5.85 -25.06 0.02
N HIS A 409 -6.90 -24.44 -0.54
CA HIS A 409 -8.12 -25.13 -0.91
C HIS A 409 -7.88 -26.16 -2.04
N LEU A 410 -7.18 -25.78 -3.11
CA LEU A 410 -6.81 -26.69 -4.21
C LEU A 410 -6.04 -27.92 -3.73
N SER A 411 -5.04 -27.75 -2.86
CA SER A 411 -4.29 -28.89 -2.32
C SER A 411 -5.18 -29.81 -1.47
N ARG A 412 -6.10 -29.25 -0.67
CA ARG A 412 -7.07 -30.04 0.10
C ARG A 412 -8.04 -30.81 -0.79
N LEU A 413 -8.53 -30.20 -1.88
CA LEU A 413 -9.38 -30.88 -2.85
C LEU A 413 -8.63 -32.05 -3.52
N ALA A 414 -7.39 -31.83 -3.98
CA ALA A 414 -6.56 -32.88 -4.58
C ALA A 414 -6.36 -34.09 -3.65
N ILE A 415 -6.05 -33.84 -2.37
CA ILE A 415 -5.94 -34.90 -1.34
C ILE A 415 -7.29 -35.61 -1.15
N LYS A 416 -8.39 -34.85 -1.01
CA LYS A 416 -9.72 -35.44 -0.82
C LYS A 416 -10.15 -36.30 -2.02
N ILE A 417 -9.85 -35.92 -3.26
CA ILE A 417 -10.11 -36.75 -4.44
C ILE A 417 -9.36 -38.08 -4.34
N GLY A 418 -8.11 -38.03 -3.86
CA GLY A 418 -7.31 -39.21 -3.50
C GLY A 418 -8.06 -40.16 -2.57
N GLU A 419 -8.45 -39.65 -1.41
CA GLU A 419 -9.14 -40.41 -0.36
C GLU A 419 -10.49 -40.97 -0.82
N GLU A 420 -11.35 -40.14 -1.42
CA GLU A 420 -12.69 -40.55 -1.84
C GLU A 420 -12.65 -41.57 -2.98
N SER A 421 -11.69 -41.46 -3.90
CA SER A 421 -11.51 -42.48 -4.95
C SER A 421 -11.12 -43.84 -4.37
N MET A 422 -10.25 -43.87 -3.35
CA MET A 422 -9.89 -45.12 -2.67
C MET A 422 -11.06 -45.69 -1.85
N LYS A 423 -11.90 -44.85 -1.22
CA LYS A 423 -13.14 -45.29 -0.56
C LYS A 423 -14.13 -45.91 -1.55
N VAL A 424 -14.30 -45.30 -2.72
CA VAL A 424 -15.16 -45.83 -3.80
C VAL A 424 -14.63 -47.17 -4.31
N LEU A 425 -13.32 -47.30 -4.52
CA LEU A 425 -12.68 -48.58 -4.90
C LEU A 425 -12.97 -49.69 -3.88
N ALA A 426 -12.71 -49.45 -2.59
CA ALA A 426 -12.98 -50.42 -1.53
C ALA A 426 -14.47 -50.81 -1.45
N ALA A 427 -15.40 -49.88 -1.69
CA ALA A 427 -16.83 -50.17 -1.75
C ALA A 427 -17.18 -51.05 -2.97
N LEU A 428 -16.58 -50.81 -4.14
CA LEU A 428 -16.80 -51.61 -5.35
C LEU A 428 -16.27 -53.05 -5.23
N GLU A 429 -15.17 -53.25 -4.50
CA GLU A 429 -14.63 -54.57 -4.16
C GLU A 429 -15.59 -55.33 -3.24
N GLN A 430 -16.07 -54.69 -2.17
CA GLN A 430 -17.04 -55.31 -1.24
C GLN A 430 -18.39 -55.63 -1.91
N MET A 431 -18.83 -54.84 -2.89
CA MET A 431 -20.08 -55.12 -3.62
C MET A 431 -20.02 -56.37 -4.51
N ASN A 432 -18.84 -56.87 -4.84
CA ASN A 432 -18.72 -58.17 -5.50
C ASN A 432 -19.08 -59.33 -4.55
N THR A 433 -18.84 -59.23 -3.24
CA THR A 433 -19.18 -60.29 -2.29
C THR A 433 -20.66 -60.29 -1.89
N THR A 434 -21.40 -59.20 -2.15
CA THR A 434 -22.77 -58.99 -1.66
C THR A 434 -23.75 -58.69 -2.81
N ASN A 435 -24.34 -59.75 -3.37
CA ASN A 435 -25.50 -59.75 -4.28
C ASN A 435 -25.73 -58.49 -5.16
N GLN A 436 -24.99 -58.39 -6.27
CA GLN A 436 -25.09 -57.31 -7.27
C GLN A 436 -26.48 -57.07 -7.90
N ASN A 437 -27.46 -57.93 -7.66
CA ASN A 437 -28.84 -57.82 -8.19
C ASN A 437 -29.60 -56.58 -7.67
N HIS A 438 -29.01 -55.75 -6.82
CA HIS A 438 -29.63 -54.57 -6.21
C HIS A 438 -28.79 -53.28 -6.28
N ILE A 439 -27.80 -53.17 -7.20
CA ILE A 439 -27.11 -51.87 -7.45
C ILE A 439 -28.05 -50.90 -8.20
N ASN A 440 -29.00 -50.33 -7.47
CA ASN A 440 -29.94 -49.33 -7.96
C ASN A 440 -29.25 -47.96 -8.19
N SER A 441 -29.98 -47.00 -8.76
CA SER A 441 -29.49 -45.64 -9.03
C SER A 441 -29.08 -44.88 -7.75
N GLU A 442 -29.70 -45.19 -6.61
CA GLU A 442 -29.48 -44.52 -5.34
C GLU A 442 -28.16 -44.93 -4.67
N ILE A 443 -27.81 -46.22 -4.71
CA ILE A 443 -26.49 -46.72 -4.29
C ILE A 443 -25.39 -46.09 -5.15
N LYS A 444 -25.55 -46.06 -6.49
CA LYS A 444 -24.59 -45.40 -7.39
C LYS A 444 -24.42 -43.92 -7.06
N LYS A 445 -25.53 -43.21 -6.78
CA LYS A 445 -25.54 -41.79 -6.40
C LYS A 445 -24.85 -41.54 -5.06
N ASN A 446 -25.06 -42.40 -4.07
CA ASN A 446 -24.45 -42.28 -2.75
C ASN A 446 -22.93 -42.53 -2.78
N ILE A 447 -22.47 -43.56 -3.50
CA ILE A 447 -21.03 -43.85 -3.63
C ILE A 447 -20.29 -42.69 -4.32
N LEU A 448 -20.87 -42.11 -5.37
CA LEU A 448 -20.25 -41.02 -6.14
C LEU A 448 -20.52 -39.63 -5.55
N LYS A 449 -21.22 -39.52 -4.42
CA LYS A 449 -21.69 -38.26 -3.85
C LYS A 449 -20.55 -37.26 -3.60
N GLU A 450 -19.49 -37.69 -2.90
CA GLU A 450 -18.39 -36.80 -2.53
C GLU A 450 -17.57 -36.34 -3.75
N LEU A 451 -17.40 -37.19 -4.78
CA LEU A 451 -16.75 -36.81 -6.04
C LEU A 451 -17.58 -35.76 -6.80
N ASN A 452 -18.91 -35.90 -6.83
CA ASN A 452 -19.79 -34.88 -7.41
C ASN A 452 -19.71 -33.56 -6.65
N LEU A 453 -19.73 -33.59 -5.31
CA LEU A 453 -19.57 -32.38 -4.48
C LEU A 453 -18.24 -31.65 -4.73
N ILE A 454 -17.15 -32.39 -5.00
CA ILE A 454 -15.85 -31.82 -5.36
C ILE A 454 -15.89 -31.17 -6.75
N ILE A 455 -16.55 -31.79 -7.73
CA ILE A 455 -16.77 -31.24 -9.07
C ILE A 455 -17.58 -29.93 -9.00
N ASP A 456 -18.64 -29.92 -8.20
CA ASP A 456 -19.53 -28.76 -8.00
C ASP A 456 -18.82 -27.62 -7.25
N ALA A 457 -17.97 -27.94 -6.26
CA ALA A 457 -17.12 -26.98 -5.57
C ALA A 457 -16.13 -26.32 -6.55
N CYS A 458 -15.43 -27.11 -7.37
CA CYS A 458 -14.52 -26.57 -8.39
C CYS A 458 -15.26 -25.70 -9.42
N GLU A 459 -16.47 -26.08 -9.83
CA GLU A 459 -17.28 -25.25 -10.73
C GLU A 459 -17.72 -23.92 -10.08
N THR A 460 -18.08 -23.96 -8.81
CA THR A 460 -18.48 -22.79 -8.03
C THR A 460 -17.33 -21.81 -7.89
N GLU A 461 -16.13 -22.29 -7.52
CA GLU A 461 -14.92 -21.47 -7.46
C GLU A 461 -14.58 -20.86 -8.83
N VAL A 462 -14.54 -21.65 -9.92
CA VAL A 462 -14.28 -21.12 -11.27
C VAL A 462 -15.26 -19.99 -11.64
N LYS A 463 -16.57 -20.14 -11.34
CA LYS A 463 -17.57 -19.09 -11.59
C LYS A 463 -17.28 -17.85 -10.76
N GLN A 464 -17.08 -17.99 -9.44
CA GLN A 464 -16.81 -16.86 -8.55
C GLN A 464 -15.52 -16.11 -8.92
N LEU A 465 -14.45 -16.82 -9.28
CA LEU A 465 -13.18 -16.22 -9.68
C LEU A 465 -13.28 -15.52 -11.04
N THR A 466 -13.93 -16.12 -12.03
CA THR A 466 -14.16 -15.48 -13.34
C THR A 466 -15.02 -14.21 -13.19
N THR A 467 -16.08 -14.25 -12.35
CA THR A 467 -16.89 -13.05 -12.04
C THR A 467 -16.12 -12.00 -11.22
N SER A 468 -15.14 -12.42 -10.42
CA SER A 468 -14.24 -11.49 -9.71
C SER A 468 -13.30 -10.78 -10.68
N GLN A 469 -12.74 -11.49 -11.66
CA GLN A 469 -11.91 -10.89 -12.72
C GLN A 469 -12.69 -9.89 -13.57
N SER A 470 -13.94 -10.18 -13.93
CA SER A 470 -14.77 -9.28 -14.76
C SER A 470 -15.27 -8.01 -14.03
N ARG A 471 -14.87 -7.80 -12.77
CA ARG A 471 -15.24 -6.66 -11.92
C ARG A 471 -14.03 -5.87 -11.39
N LEU A 472 -12.82 -6.28 -11.79
CA LEU A 472 -11.55 -5.61 -11.53
C LEU A 472 -11.12 -4.81 -12.77
#